data_AF-A0A349G8B5-F1
#
_entry.id   AF-A0A349G8B5-F1
#
_cell.length_a   1.000
_cell.length_b   1.000
_cell.length_c   1.000
_cell.angle_alpha   90.00
_cell.angle_beta   90.00
_cell.angle_gamma   90.00
#
_symmetry.space_group_name_H-M   'P 1'
#
loop_
_entity.id
_entity.type
_entity.pdbx_description
1 polymer ?
#
loop_
_entity_poly.entity_id
_entity_poly.type
_entity_poly.pdbx_seq_one_letter_code
_entity_poly.pdbx_strand_id
1 'polypeptide(L)' 'MNGGFEFAYQFPGVNKVMQSAGRVIRGEEDRGVVVLIDQRYQTPYYRRILPSDWGKQFTNLNHIESQLKSFWGEGK' A
#
# COMPACT_ATOMS: atom_id res chain seq x y z
N MET A 1 -27.63 -6.10 10.76
CA MET A 1 -27.45 -6.63 9.40
C MET A 1 -27.11 -5.47 8.48
N ASN A 2 -25.82 -5.17 8.23
CA ASN A 2 -25.37 -4.14 7.27
C ASN A 2 -23.94 -4.40 6.73
N GLY A 3 -23.35 -5.58 6.98
CA GLY A 3 -21.93 -5.83 6.66
C GLY A 3 -21.67 -6.38 5.25
N GLY A 4 -22.68 -6.92 4.56
CA GLY A 4 -22.49 -7.59 3.26
C GLY A 4 -22.32 -6.64 2.08
N PHE A 5 -22.94 -5.46 2.12
CA PHE A 5 -22.94 -4.50 1.01
C PHE A 5 -21.59 -3.75 0.93
N GLU A 6 -21.02 -3.31 2.06
CA GLU A 6 -19.67 -2.71 2.07
C GLU A 6 -18.59 -3.71 1.64
N PHE A 7 -18.73 -4.98 2.00
CA PHE A 7 -17.81 -6.05 1.60
C PHE A 7 -17.80 -6.29 0.09
N ALA A 8 -18.97 -6.31 -0.56
CA ALA A 8 -19.08 -6.55 -2.00
C ALA A 8 -18.44 -5.45 -2.87
N TYR A 9 -18.44 -4.19 -2.39
CA TYR A 9 -17.89 -3.05 -3.13
C TYR A 9 -16.42 -2.75 -2.81
N GLN A 10 -15.91 -3.13 -1.63
CA GLN A 10 -14.53 -2.86 -1.24
C GLN A 10 -13.53 -3.92 -1.73
N PHE A 11 -13.96 -5.18 -1.88
CA PHE A 11 -13.13 -6.28 -2.41
C PHE A 11 -12.56 -6.08 -3.82
N PRO A 12 -13.33 -5.58 -4.82
CA PRO A 12 -12.76 -5.37 -6.16
C PRO A 12 -11.67 -4.29 -6.17
N GLY A 13 -11.77 -3.27 -5.31
CA GLY A 13 -10.74 -2.23 -5.18
C GLY A 13 -9.42 -2.79 -4.65
N VAL A 14 -9.48 -3.60 -3.59
CA VAL A 14 -8.30 -4.20 -2.96
C VAL A 14 -7.61 -5.17 -3.90
N ASN A 15 -8.36 -6.00 -4.63
CA ASN A 15 -7.78 -6.92 -5.61
C ASN A 15 -6.99 -6.18 -6.69
N LYS A 16 -7.47 -5.02 -7.16
CA LYS A 16 -6.73 -4.17 -8.12
C LYS A 16 -5.46 -3.58 -7.52
N VAL A 17 -5.50 -3.17 -6.26
CA VAL A 17 -4.32 -2.69 -5.52
C VAL A 17 -3.27 -3.80 -5.43
N MET A 18 -3.68 -5.01 -5.06
CA MET A 18 -2.79 -6.16 -4.92
C MET A 18 -2.18 -6.58 -6.26
N GLN A 19 -2.97 -6.59 -7.33
CA GLN A 19 -2.48 -6.86 -8.68
C GLN A 19 -1.48 -5.79 -9.16
N SER A 20 -1.72 -4.52 -8.82
CA SER A 20 -0.82 -3.42 -9.17
C SER A 20 0.50 -3.50 -8.38
N ALA A 21 0.42 -3.79 -7.08
CA ALA A 21 1.58 -4.00 -6.23
C ALA A 21 2.43 -5.19 -6.69
N GLY A 22 1.80 -6.28 -7.13
CA GLY A 22 2.49 -7.45 -7.69
C GLY A 22 3.23 -7.17 -9.01
N ARG A 23 3.01 -6.01 -9.66
CA ARG A 23 3.79 -5.61 -10.85
C ARG A 23 5.12 -4.96 -10.52
N VAL A 24 5.32 -4.54 -9.26
CA VAL A 24 6.51 -3.82 -8.80
C VAL A 24 7.71 -4.76 -8.68
N ILE A 25 7.48 -6.02 -8.33
CA ILE A 25 8.53 -7.04 -8.20
C ILE A 25 8.35 -8.09 -9.31
N ARG A 26 9.32 -8.22 -10.20
CA ARG A 26 9.34 -9.17 -11.33
C ARG A 26 10.54 -10.11 -11.33
N GLY A 27 11.55 -9.84 -10.51
CA GLY A 27 12.72 -10.68 -10.26
C GLY A 27 13.23 -10.54 -8.82
N GLU A 28 14.15 -11.43 -8.41
CA GLU A 28 14.68 -11.49 -7.04
C GLU A 28 15.44 -10.23 -6.61
N GLU A 29 16.03 -9.52 -7.57
CA GLU A 29 16.80 -8.29 -7.35
C GLU A 29 15.93 -7.02 -7.43
N ASP A 30 14.65 -7.13 -7.79
CA ASP A 30 13.79 -5.97 -7.94
C ASP A 30 13.47 -5.36 -6.57
N ARG A 31 13.60 -4.03 -6.49
CA ARG A 31 13.16 -3.23 -5.35
C ARG A 31 12.20 -2.17 -5.85
N GLY A 32 11.16 -1.90 -5.07
CA GLY A 32 10.25 -0.80 -5.39
C GLY A 32 9.32 -0.44 -4.24
N VAL A 33 8.60 0.66 -4.43
CA VAL A 33 7.70 1.24 -3.43
C VAL A 33 6.29 1.25 -3.97
N VAL A 34 5.33 0.84 -3.14
CA VAL A 34 3.89 0.98 -3.40
C VAL A 34 3.34 2.10 -2.54
N VAL A 35 2.81 3.16 -3.18
CA VAL A 35 2.20 4.28 -2.46
C VAL A 35 0.68 4.19 -2.58
N LEU A 36 0.01 4.02 -1.44
CA LEU A 36 -1.45 3.99 -1.35
C LEU A 36 -1.98 5.37 -0.96
N ILE A 37 -2.52 6.10 -1.94
CA ILE A 37 -2.98 7.48 -1.76
C ILE A 37 -4.47 7.49 -1.41
N ASP A 38 -4.79 7.39 -0.13
CA ASP A 38 -6.12 7.68 0.42
C ASP A 38 -6.10 7.57 1.96
N GLN A 39 -6.87 8.39 2.67
CA GLN A 39 -7.05 8.24 4.12
C GLN A 39 -7.76 6.91 4.49
N ARG A 40 -8.55 6.34 3.57
CA ARG A 40 -9.24 5.05 3.75
C ARG A 40 -8.28 3.91 4.11
N TYR A 41 -7.05 3.92 3.60
CA TYR A 41 -6.04 2.90 3.93
C TYR A 41 -5.58 2.95 5.39
N GLN A 42 -5.87 4.04 6.10
CA GLN A 42 -5.58 4.16 7.53
C GLN A 42 -6.66 3.52 8.41
N THR A 43 -7.84 3.22 7.86
CA THR A 43 -8.95 2.61 8.62
C THR A 43 -8.61 1.18 9.07
N PRO A 44 -9.17 0.69 10.20
CA PRO A 44 -8.93 -0.67 10.67
C PRO A 44 -9.26 -1.76 9.64
N TYR A 45 -10.26 -1.52 8.79
CA TYR A 45 -10.66 -2.44 7.73
C TYR A 45 -9.53 -2.65 6.70
N TYR A 46 -9.04 -1.56 6.09
CA TYR A 46 -7.97 -1.66 5.09
C TYR A 46 -6.65 -2.18 5.69
N ARG A 47 -6.37 -1.88 6.95
CA ARG A 47 -5.19 -2.44 7.64
C ARG A 47 -5.23 -3.97 7.77
N ARG A 48 -6.44 -4.55 7.93
CA ARG A 48 -6.65 -6.00 8.08
C ARG A 48 -6.60 -6.76 6.76
N ILE A 49 -7.05 -6.15 5.66
CA ILE A 49 -7.09 -6.80 4.34
C ILE A 49 -5.80 -6.64 3.55
N LEU A 50 -4.99 -5.61 3.83
CA LEU A 50 -3.66 -5.48 3.26
C LEU A 50 -2.69 -6.48 3.90
N PRO A 51 -1.76 -7.09 3.14
CA PRO A 51 -0.83 -8.10 3.65
C PRO A 51 -0.13 -7.65 4.92
N SER A 52 -0.04 -8.54 5.91
CA SER A 52 0.69 -8.29 7.16
C SER A 52 2.17 -8.06 6.93
N ASP A 53 2.74 -8.72 5.92
CA ASP A 53 4.18 -8.76 5.65
C ASP A 53 4.68 -7.50 4.92
N TRP A 54 3.76 -6.63 4.49
CA TRP A 54 4.14 -5.33 3.95
C TRP A 54 4.58 -4.42 5.10
N GLY A 55 5.76 -3.81 4.96
CA GLY A 55 6.24 -2.76 5.85
C GLY A 55 5.36 -1.50 5.74
N LYS A 56 4.23 -1.48 6.44
CA LYS A 56 3.25 -0.38 6.42
C LYS A 56 3.85 0.85 7.09
N GLN A 57 4.25 1.85 6.31
CA GLN A 57 4.68 3.15 6.80
C GLN A 57 3.66 4.22 6.43
N PHE A 58 3.25 5.02 7.40
CA PHE A 58 2.41 6.19 7.16
C PHE A 58 3.30 7.38 6.82
N THR A 59 2.87 8.16 5.84
CA THR A 59 3.57 9.37 5.41
C THR A 59 2.61 10.48 5.04
N ASN A 60 3.16 11.66 4.80
CA ASN A 60 2.48 12.82 4.28
C ASN A 60 3.36 13.49 3.22
N LEU A 61 2.82 14.51 2.55
CA LEU A 61 3.51 15.21 1.47
C LEU A 61 4.85 15.82 1.89
N ASN A 62 5.02 16.15 3.18
CA ASN A 62 6.26 16.75 3.67
C ASN A 62 7.39 15.72 3.89
N HIS A 63 7.05 14.43 4.03
CA HIS A 63 8.03 13.38 4.39
C HIS A 63 8.24 12.35 3.27
N ILE A 64 7.30 12.21 2.33
CA ILE A 64 7.34 11.18 1.30
C ILE A 64 8.61 11.25 0.45
N GLU A 65 9.09 12.45 0.12
CA GLU A 65 10.31 12.62 -0.67
C GLU A 65 11.55 12.06 0.06
N SER A 66 11.71 12.42 1.34
CA SER A 66 12.83 11.95 2.15
C SER A 66 12.81 10.43 2.34
N GLN A 67 11.63 9.85 2.56
CA GLN A 67 11.47 8.41 2.71
C GLN A 67 11.77 7.66 1.41
N LEU A 68 11.34 8.19 0.27
CA LEU A 68 11.66 7.60 -1.04
C LEU A 68 13.17 7.67 -1.31
N LYS A 69 13.84 8.80 -1.05
CA LYS A 69 15.31 8.92 -1.18
C LYS A 69 16.04 7.93 -0.28
N SER A 70 15.58 7.78 0.97
CA SER A 70 16.14 6.81 1.91
C SER A 70 15.96 5.36 1.44
N PHE A 71 14.82 5.03 0.81
CA PHE A 71 14.58 3.69 0.27
C PHE A 71 15.53 3.36 -0.88
N TRP A 72 15.79 4.32 -1.77
CA TRP A 72 16.69 4.15 -2.92
C TRP A 72 18.17 4.33 -2.58
N GLY A 73 18.49 4.74 -1.35
CA GLY A 73 19.88 4.99 -0.93
C GLY A 73 20.48 6.30 -1.48
N GLU A 74 19.63 7.21 -1.98
CA GLU A 74 20.04 8.52 -2.53
C GLU A 74 20.21 9.61 -1.46
N GLY A 75 20.21 9.22 -0.17
CA GLY A 75 20.25 10.11 0.99
C GLY A 75 21.58 10.14 1.74
N LYS A 76 22.72 10.15 1.04
CA LYS A 76 24.03 10.51 1.59
C LYS A 76 24.61 11.71 0.86
#